data_AF-A0A7C7LG49-F1
#
_entry.id   AF-A0A7C7LG49-F1
#
_cell.length_a   1.000
_cell.length_b   1.000
_cell.length_c   1.000
_cell.angle_alpha   90.00
_cell.angle_beta   90.00
_cell.angle_gamma   90.00
#
_symmetry.space_group_name_H-M   'P 1'
#
loop_
_entity.id
_entity.type
_entity.pdbx_description
1 polymer ?
#
loop_
_entity_poly.entity_id
_entity_poly.type
_entity_poly.pdbx_seq_one_letter_code
_entity_poly.pdbx_strand_id
1 'polypeptide(L)' 'MNTERGITILLITHEQAIAEYGSRIVGFRDGRIVADNQTETRRIARDEMAALPLDVDVEPAHQPSETTTIGA' A
#
# COMPACT_ATOMS: atom_id res chain seq x y z
N MET A 1 13.28 10.35 -7.38
CA MET A 1 13.31 11.42 -6.35
C MET A 1 14.25 11.20 -5.13
N ASN A 2 14.73 9.99 -4.80
CA ASN A 2 15.83 9.83 -3.82
C ASN A 2 17.20 9.62 -4.49
N THR A 3 17.27 8.75 -5.49
CA THR A 3 18.50 8.45 -6.24
C THR A 3 19.03 9.68 -6.99
N GLU A 4 18.13 10.51 -7.55
CA GLU A 4 18.47 11.74 -8.27
C GLU A 4 19.04 12.85 -7.38
N ARG A 5 18.78 12.79 -6.06
CA ARG A 5 19.26 13.77 -5.07
C ARG A 5 20.40 13.22 -4.21
N GLY A 6 20.80 11.97 -4.40
CA GLY A 6 21.83 11.31 -3.60
C GLY A 6 21.44 11.04 -2.14
N ILE A 7 20.15 11.00 -1.82
CA ILE A 7 19.67 10.79 -0.44
C ILE A 7 19.42 9.30 -0.19
N THR A 8 20.13 8.73 0.78
CA THR A 8 19.92 7.36 1.25
C THR A 8 18.80 7.33 2.29
N ILE A 9 17.81 6.47 2.09
CA ILE A 9 16.73 6.23 3.04
C ILE A 9 16.84 4.81 3.59
N LEU A 10 16.82 4.70 4.91
CA LEU A 10 16.63 3.43 5.63
C LEU A 10 15.21 3.41 6.19
N LEU A 11 14.41 2.45 5.74
CA LEU A 11 13.03 2.24 6.19
C LEU A 11 12.97 0.96 7.02
N ILE A 12 12.41 1.06 8.22
CA ILE A 12 12.16 -0.09 9.09
C ILE A 12 10.65 -0.27 9.17
N THR A 13 10.18 -1.45 8.79
CA THR A 13 8.76 -1.83 8.85
C THR A 13 8.66 -3.30 9.23
N HIS A 14 7.55 -3.66 9.88
CA HIS A 14 7.18 -5.04 10.14
C HIS A 14 6.33 -5.63 8.99
N GLU A 15 5.91 -4.80 8.04
CA GLU A 15 5.08 -5.19 6.91
C GLU A 15 5.92 -5.43 5.65
N GLN A 16 5.87 -6.66 5.13
CA GLN A 16 6.64 -7.04 3.95
C GLN A 16 6.23 -6.25 2.70
N ALA A 17 4.94 -5.99 2.51
CA ALA A 17 4.41 -5.23 1.37
C ALA A 17 5.00 -3.81 1.29
N ILE A 18 5.32 -3.20 2.44
CA ILE A 18 5.96 -1.88 2.51
C ILE A 18 7.47 -1.97 2.23
N ALA A 19 8.13 -3.05 2.64
CA ALA A 19 9.56 -3.25 2.39
C ALA A 19 9.89 -3.40 0.89
N GLU A 20 8.96 -3.91 0.09
CA GLU A 20 9.08 -4.11 -1.36
C GLU A 20 9.25 -2.81 -2.18
N TYR A 21 8.93 -1.65 -1.60
CA TYR A 21 9.24 -0.35 -2.22
C TYR A 21 10.73 0.06 -2.07
N GLY A 22 11.48 -0.65 -1.23
CA GLY A 22 12.92 -0.50 -1.09
C GLY A 22 13.69 -1.13 -2.26
N SER A 23 14.92 -0.66 -2.53
CA SER A 23 15.83 -1.29 -3.51
C SER A 23 16.51 -2.56 -2.98
N ARG A 24 16.55 -2.72 -1.67
CA ARG A 24 17.17 -3.85 -0.97
C ARG A 24 16.39 -4.11 0.30
N ILE A 25 16.14 -5.37 0.60
CA ILE A 25 15.43 -5.80 1.78
C ILE A 25 16.40 -6.64 2.62
N VAL A 26 16.58 -6.23 3.88
CA VAL A 26 17.39 -6.95 4.86
C VAL A 26 16.46 -7.41 5.98
N GLY A 27 16.29 -8.72 6.11
CA GLY A 27 15.48 -9.34 7.15
C GLY A 27 16.28 -9.59 8.41
N PHE A 28 15.73 -9.21 9.56
CA PHE A 28 16.34 -9.45 10.87
C PHE A 28 15.48 -10.39 11.71
N ARG A 29 16.15 -11.29 12.45
CA ARG A 29 15.54 -12.15 13.47
C ARG A 29 16.51 -12.29 14.63
N ASP A 30 16.04 -12.02 15.85
CA ASP A 30 16.85 -12.13 17.08
C ASP A 30 18.20 -11.38 17.00
N GLY A 31 18.19 -10.19 16.39
CA GLY A 31 19.39 -9.36 16.20
C GLY A 31 20.36 -9.86 15.12
N ARG A 32 19.99 -10.89 14.36
CA ARG A 32 20.80 -11.45 13.26
C ARG A 32 20.13 -11.22 11.92
N ILE A 33 20.94 -10.98 10.89
CA ILE A 33 20.46 -10.93 9.50
C ILE A 33 20.13 -12.36 9.08
N VAL A 34 18.90 -12.57 8.62
CA VAL A 34 18.41 -13.87 8.13
C VAL A 34 18.14 -13.88 6.63
N ALA A 35 17.99 -12.72 6.01
CA ALA A 35 17.80 -12.56 4.57
C ALA A 35 18.39 -11.22 4.12
N ASP A 36 18.93 -11.16 2.91
CA ASP A 36 19.54 -9.97 2.34
C ASP A 36 19.48 -10.04 0.82
N ASN A 37 18.47 -9.39 0.26
CA ASN A 37 18.11 -9.56 -1.15
C ASN A 37 17.97 -8.18 -1.80
N GLN A 38 18.45 -8.05 -3.04
CA GLN A 38 18.06 -6.91 -3.88
C GLN A 38 16.64 -7.13 -4.39
N THR A 39 15.84 -6.06 -4.45
CA THR A 39 14.48 -6.14 -4.99
C THR A 39 14.56 -6.14 -6.52
N GLU A 40 14.22 -7.27 -7.16
CA GLU A 40 14.30 -7.41 -8.62
C GLU A 40 13.35 -6.46 -9.36
N THR A 41 12.12 -6.33 -8.87
CA THR A 41 11.11 -5.41 -9.41
C THR A 41 10.70 -4.45 -8.31
N ARG A 42 11.45 -3.35 -8.18
CA ARG A 42 11.15 -2.32 -7.18
C ARG A 42 9.79 -1.68 -7.45
N ARG A 43 8.87 -1.77 -6.48
CA ARG A 43 7.59 -1.06 -6.54
C ARG A 43 7.82 0.45 -6.38
N ILE A 44 7.23 1.24 -7.25
CA ILE A 44 7.35 2.70 -7.22
C ILE A 44 6.01 3.26 -6.74
N ALA A 45 5.98 3.74 -5.50
CA ALA A 45 4.76 4.25 -4.86
C ALA A 45 4.08 5.37 -5.68
N ARG A 46 4.88 6.20 -6.37
CA ARG A 46 4.35 7.25 -7.24
C ARG A 46 3.55 6.69 -8.42
N ASP A 47 4.03 5.60 -9.01
CA ASP A 47 3.40 4.97 -10.17
C ASP A 47 2.12 4.25 -9.75
N GLU A 48 2.15 3.59 -8.59
CA GLU A 48 0.96 2.95 -8.02
C GLU A 48 -0.11 3.96 -7.61
N MET A 49 0.28 5.07 -6.99
CA MET A 49 -0.67 6.13 -6.62
C MET A 49 -1.32 6.77 -7.84
N ALA A 50 -0.60 6.86 -8.97
CA ALA A 50 -1.18 7.32 -10.24
C ALA A 50 -2.13 6.29 -10.88
N ALA A 51 -1.99 5.01 -10.55
CA ALA A 51 -2.83 3.93 -11.04
C ALA A 51 -4.05 3.63 -10.15
N LEU A 52 -4.12 4.22 -8.94
CA LEU A 52 -5.29 4.09 -8.09
C LEU A 52 -6.51 4.72 -8.79
N PRO A 53 -7.67 4.05 -8.76
CA PRO A 53 -8.90 4.67 -9.22
C PRO A 53 -9.14 5.95 -8.42
N LEU A 54 -9.63 6.98 -9.09
CA LEU A 54 -10.09 8.18 -8.39
C LEU A 54 -11.17 7.74 -7.41
N ASP A 55 -11.09 8.21 -6.17
CA ASP A 55 -12.15 8.10 -5.18
C ASP A 55 -13.36 8.88 -5.72
N VAL A 56 -14.11 8.27 -6.62
CA VAL A 56 -15.48 8.64 -6.89
C VAL A 56 -16.24 8.11 -5.69
N ASP A 57 -16.64 9.01 -4.80
CA ASP A 57 -17.62 8.73 -3.75
C ASP A 57 -18.89 8.22 -4.45
N VAL A 58 -18.96 6.91 -4.71
CA VAL A 58 -20.21 6.25 -5.07
C VAL A 58 -20.96 6.16 -3.75
N GLU A 59 -21.67 7.24 -3.40
CA GLU A 59 -22.73 7.14 -2.40
C GLU A 59 -23.60 5.95 -2.81
N PRO A 60 -23.68 4.88 -2.00
CA PRO A 60 -24.57 3.79 -2.29
C PRO A 60 -25.97 4.41 -2.30
N ALA A 61 -26.62 4.38 -3.46
CA ALA A 61 -27.96 4.92 -3.63
C ALA A 61 -28.84 4.41 -2.49
N HIS A 62 -29.26 5.32 -1.61
CA HIS A 62 -30.29 5.07 -0.61
C HIS A 62 -31.54 4.58 -1.37
N GLN A 63 -31.75 3.27 -1.42
CA GLN A 63 -32.99 2.72 -1.95
C GLN A 63 -34.11 3.18 -1.00
N PRO A 64 -35.15 3.87 -1.48
CA PRO A 64 -36.27 4.22 -0.63
C PRO A 64 -36.95 2.91 -0.21
N SER A 65 -36.90 2.61 1.09
CA SER A 65 -37.57 1.45 1.68
C SER A 65 -39.04 1.43 1.28
N GLU A 66 -39.48 0.32 0.68
CA GLU A 66 -40.85 0.10 0.25
C GLU A 66 -41.82 0.28 1.43
N THR A 67 -42.89 1.05 1.19
CA THR A 67 -43.99 1.26 2.13
C THR A 67 -44.70 -0.07 2.35
N THR A 68 -44.45 -0.72 3.48
CA THR A 68 -45.28 -1.85 3.92
C THR A 68 -46.56 -1.28 4.54
N THR A 69 -47.63 -1.28 3.74
CA THR A 69 -49.01 -1.17 4.23
C THR A 69 -49.32 -2.40 5.09
N ILE A 70 -49.59 -2.19 6.38
CA ILE A 70 -50.29 -3.17 7.22
C ILE A 70 -51.52 -2.49 7.78
N GLY A 71 -52.66 -2.86 7.20
CA GLY A 71 -53.97 -2.62 7.77
C GLY A 71 -54.39 -3.81 8.63
N ALA A 72 -54.91 -3.53 9.82
CA ALA A 72 -56.03 -4.18 10.51
C ALA A 72 -56.16 -3.54 11.90
#